data_AF-A0A7D5BY57-F1
#
_entry.id   AF-A0A7D5BY57-F1
#
_cell.length_a   1.000
_cell.length_b   1.000
_cell.length_c   1.000
_cell.angle_alpha   90.00
_cell.angle_beta   90.00
_cell.angle_gamma   90.00
#
_symmetry.space_group_name_H-M   'P 1'
#
loop_
_entity.id
_entity.type
_entity.pdbx_description
1 polymer ?
#
loop_
_entity_poly.entity_id
_entity_poly.type
_entity_poly.pdbx_seq_one_letter_code
_entity_poly.pdbx_strand_id
1 'polypeptide(L)'
;MADPSSDDGNRREPGAPDGGPPADGATATGGGPEIGDGPATADGPETGDDTASSAADRAGGRRVAVAVATALILGVLGPAIALLSGGVVLGLNAVTGGLPLAANLVITLILGQYVAFGGLAIVYLTWRGLDRAGIIAYLGVRRPSLKEVGLIVGSWALILVTIMAVSLVIQQLGTETASNQSAELAMQNPAIIPLLIAASFLVIGPSEEILYRGVVQGRLRETLSPAPAILIASAIFAAVHVMALTGGISGRLTTIAILFLPSIVFGAVYEYTENLVVPALLHGLHNAVIFTILYITIAYSDQIQEAAGGSAALLPF
;
A
#
# COMPACT_ATOMS: atom_id res chain seq x y z
N MET A 1 -14.77 -48.54 -3.09
CA MET A 1 -14.10 -49.62 -2.34
C MET A 1 -12.69 -49.15 -2.02
N ALA A 2 -12.41 -49.09 -0.71
CA ALA A 2 -11.13 -49.25 -0.01
C ALA A 2 -9.81 -48.69 -0.60
N ASP A 3 -9.29 -47.70 0.11
CA ASP A 3 -7.88 -47.58 0.55
C ASP A 3 -7.47 -48.83 1.38
N PRO A 4 -6.21 -49.30 1.32
CA PRO A 4 -5.30 -49.02 2.43
C PRO A 4 -3.81 -48.84 2.07
N SER A 5 -3.23 -47.78 2.64
CA SER A 5 -1.96 -47.67 3.38
C SER A 5 -1.04 -48.89 3.53
N SER A 6 0.29 -48.68 3.39
CA SER A 6 1.24 -48.62 4.52
C SER A 6 2.71 -48.54 4.06
N ASP A 7 3.42 -47.56 4.64
CA ASP A 7 4.73 -47.67 5.30
C ASP A 7 5.90 -48.38 4.58
N ASP A 8 6.99 -47.64 4.31
CA ASP A 8 8.24 -47.93 5.02
C ASP A 8 9.27 -46.80 4.89
N GLY A 9 9.82 -46.43 6.03
CA GLY A 9 10.88 -45.43 6.16
C GLY A 9 12.28 -46.00 5.97
N ASN A 10 13.18 -45.07 5.61
CA ASN A 10 14.58 -45.02 6.04
C ASN A 10 15.55 -46.10 5.51
N ARG A 11 16.42 -45.72 4.55
CA ARG A 11 17.83 -46.21 4.50
C ARG A 11 18.76 -45.36 3.60
N ARG A 12 19.61 -44.59 4.31
CA ARG A 12 21.09 -44.48 4.19
C ARG A 12 21.73 -44.01 2.88
N GLU A 13 22.29 -42.80 2.96
CA GLU A 13 23.47 -42.36 2.19
C GLU A 13 24.77 -43.01 2.71
N PRO A 14 25.79 -43.22 1.84
CA PRO A 14 27.15 -43.51 2.27
C PRO A 14 28.15 -42.41 1.86
N GLY A 15 29.04 -42.02 2.79
CA GLY A 15 30.37 -41.52 2.43
C GLY A 15 30.89 -40.33 3.24
N ALA A 16 31.48 -40.61 4.40
CA ALA A 16 32.50 -39.76 5.04
C ALA A 16 33.76 -40.61 5.26
N PRO A 17 34.98 -40.07 5.07
CA PRO A 17 36.19 -40.68 5.57
C PRO A 17 36.64 -40.07 6.92
N ASP A 18 37.04 -40.98 7.81
CA ASP A 18 37.63 -40.78 9.13
C ASP A 18 39.00 -40.09 9.09
N GLY A 19 39.33 -39.39 10.19
CA GLY A 19 40.68 -38.93 10.48
C GLY A 19 40.77 -38.14 11.79
N GLY A 20 40.77 -38.82 12.94
CA GLY A 20 41.01 -38.21 14.26
C GLY A 20 42.49 -37.85 14.51
N PRO A 21 42.78 -36.99 15.52
CA PRO A 21 44.12 -36.46 15.80
C PRO A 21 44.84 -37.26 16.89
N PRO A 22 46.16 -37.10 17.06
CA PRO A 22 46.81 -37.38 18.33
C PRO A 22 47.15 -36.09 19.10
N ALA A 23 47.03 -36.20 20.41
CA ALA A 23 47.43 -35.23 21.41
C ALA A 23 48.85 -35.50 21.94
N ASP A 24 49.32 -34.54 22.75
CA ASP A 24 50.31 -34.63 23.83
C ASP A 24 51.73 -34.08 23.56
N GLY A 25 52.17 -33.22 24.49
CA GLY A 25 53.59 -32.90 24.69
C GLY A 25 53.88 -31.51 25.26
N ALA A 26 53.69 -31.33 26.56
CA ALA A 26 54.15 -30.16 27.32
C ALA A 26 55.69 -30.13 27.49
N THR A 27 56.31 -28.95 27.53
CA THR A 27 57.29 -28.54 28.57
C THR A 27 57.74 -27.08 28.40
N ALA A 28 57.80 -26.38 29.52
CA ALA A 28 58.37 -25.05 29.69
C ALA A 28 59.91 -25.09 29.86
N THR A 29 60.60 -23.98 29.54
CA THR A 29 61.55 -23.21 30.39
C THR A 29 62.66 -22.51 29.57
N GLY A 30 62.95 -21.26 29.93
CA GLY A 30 64.34 -20.76 30.03
C GLY A 30 64.83 -19.69 29.05
N GLY A 31 65.07 -18.47 29.57
CA GLY A 31 66.21 -17.61 29.21
C GLY A 31 65.94 -16.37 28.32
N GLY A 32 65.92 -15.17 28.92
CA GLY A 32 66.14 -13.89 28.21
C GLY A 32 67.64 -13.52 28.15
N PRO A 33 68.02 -12.23 28.01
CA PRO A 33 67.44 -11.12 27.24
C PRO A 33 68.47 -10.47 26.29
N GLU A 34 68.06 -9.78 25.21
CA GLU A 34 68.93 -8.76 24.58
C GLU A 34 68.14 -7.51 24.18
N ILE A 35 68.82 -6.40 24.40
CA ILE A 35 68.38 -5.00 24.41
C ILE A 35 68.44 -4.42 23.00
N GLY A 36 67.47 -3.55 22.66
CA GLY A 36 67.55 -2.71 21.47
C GLY A 36 66.51 -1.59 21.48
N ASP A 37 66.89 -0.44 22.03
CA ASP A 37 66.18 0.84 21.86
C ASP A 37 66.41 1.41 20.45
N GLY A 38 65.36 1.94 19.80
CA GLY A 38 65.49 2.76 18.58
C GLY A 38 64.18 3.03 17.83
N PRO A 39 63.95 4.23 17.24
CA PRO A 39 62.67 4.94 17.29
C PRO A 39 61.72 4.75 16.09
N ALA A 40 60.47 5.20 16.30
CA ALA A 40 59.39 5.30 15.33
C ALA A 40 59.80 5.90 13.97
N THR A 41 59.31 5.33 12.87
CA THR A 41 58.77 6.05 11.69
C THR A 41 58.04 5.09 10.73
N ALA A 42 57.10 5.68 9.99
CA ALA A 42 56.50 5.25 8.72
C ALA A 42 55.19 4.44 8.77
N ASP A 43 54.09 5.19 8.79
CA ASP A 43 52.98 5.13 7.82
C ASP A 43 52.81 3.79 7.08
N GLY A 44 51.94 2.94 7.62
CA GLY A 44 51.25 1.93 6.82
C GLY A 44 50.17 2.61 5.95
N PRO A 45 49.85 2.10 4.75
CA PRO A 45 48.89 2.74 3.86
C PRO A 45 47.47 2.53 4.40
N GLU A 46 47.01 3.48 5.19
CA GLU A 46 45.69 3.51 5.80
C GLU A 46 44.73 4.32 4.91
N THR A 47 44.38 3.89 3.68
CA THR A 47 43.37 4.64 2.88
C THR A 47 42.58 3.86 1.81
N GLY A 48 42.78 2.56 1.61
CA GLY A 48 42.10 1.84 0.52
C GLY A 48 40.65 1.41 0.80
N ASP A 49 40.41 0.89 2.01
CA ASP A 49 39.18 0.13 2.32
C ASP A 49 38.06 1.02 2.89
N ASP A 50 38.41 1.94 3.81
CA ASP A 50 37.45 2.88 4.41
C ASP A 50 36.88 3.90 3.42
N THR A 51 37.68 4.29 2.42
CA THR A 51 37.25 5.26 1.40
C THR A 51 36.30 4.61 0.39
N ALA A 52 36.52 3.34 0.04
CA ALA A 52 35.66 2.55 -0.84
C ALA A 52 34.34 2.18 -0.14
N SER A 53 34.39 1.76 1.13
CA SER A 53 33.19 1.52 1.95
C SER A 53 32.36 2.80 2.11
N SER A 54 32.99 3.92 2.43
CA SER A 54 32.32 5.22 2.55
C SER A 54 31.70 5.70 1.24
N ALA A 55 32.33 5.43 0.09
CA ALA A 55 31.78 5.77 -1.22
C ALA A 55 30.58 4.87 -1.60
N ALA A 56 30.65 3.58 -1.31
CA ALA A 56 29.56 2.63 -1.51
C ALA A 56 28.34 2.95 -0.63
N ASP A 57 28.56 3.32 0.63
CA ASP A 57 27.51 3.73 1.57
C ASP A 57 26.84 5.04 1.11
N ARG A 58 27.64 6.02 0.67
CA ARG A 58 27.11 7.27 0.08
C ARG A 58 26.30 7.02 -1.19
N ALA A 59 26.73 6.09 -2.04
CA ALA A 59 25.98 5.69 -3.24
C ALA A 59 24.69 4.92 -2.90
N GLY A 60 24.70 4.08 -1.86
CA GLY A 60 23.51 3.43 -1.30
C GLY A 60 22.49 4.44 -0.77
N GLY A 61 22.93 5.35 0.09
CA GLY A 61 22.08 6.41 0.66
C GLY A 61 21.47 7.32 -0.41
N ARG A 62 22.25 7.69 -1.44
CA ARG A 62 21.74 8.48 -2.57
C ARG A 62 20.63 7.76 -3.33
N ARG A 63 20.76 6.46 -3.58
CA ARG A 63 19.73 5.66 -4.28
C ARG A 63 18.42 5.61 -3.48
N VAL A 64 18.51 5.37 -2.18
CA VAL A 64 17.34 5.38 -1.27
C VAL A 64 16.68 6.76 -1.27
N ALA A 65 17.46 7.84 -1.13
CA ALA A 65 16.93 9.20 -1.13
C ALA A 65 16.20 9.54 -2.44
N VAL A 66 16.77 9.16 -3.59
CA VAL A 66 16.13 9.35 -4.90
C VAL A 66 14.84 8.55 -5.02
N ALA A 67 14.82 7.30 -4.54
CA ALA A 67 13.61 6.47 -4.56
C ALA A 67 12.49 7.07 -3.70
N VAL A 68 12.81 7.51 -2.48
CA VAL A 68 11.85 8.15 -1.57
C VAL A 68 11.34 9.47 -2.15
N ALA A 69 12.23 10.33 -2.67
CA ALA A 69 11.84 11.60 -3.28
C ALA A 69 10.94 11.38 -4.51
N THR A 70 11.26 10.39 -5.35
CA THR A 70 10.45 10.04 -6.52
C THR A 70 9.07 9.53 -6.10
N ALA A 71 9.01 8.66 -5.08
CA ALA A 71 7.76 8.13 -4.54
C ALA A 71 6.86 9.26 -3.98
N LEU A 72 7.45 10.21 -3.24
CA LEU A 72 6.74 11.38 -2.71
C LEU A 72 6.20 12.28 -3.84
N ILE A 73 7.05 12.62 -4.81
CA ILE A 73 6.67 13.49 -5.92
C ILE A 73 5.52 12.87 -6.72
N LEU A 74 5.66 11.59 -7.13
CA LEU A 74 4.62 10.92 -7.90
C LEU A 74 3.33 10.72 -7.10
N GLY A 75 3.45 10.39 -5.81
CA GLY A 75 2.30 10.22 -4.93
C GLY A 75 1.47 11.49 -4.74
N VAL A 76 2.11 12.67 -4.73
CA VAL A 76 1.43 13.98 -4.65
C VAL A 76 0.95 14.48 -6.01
N LEU A 77 1.70 14.19 -7.07
CA LEU A 77 1.42 14.70 -8.41
C LEU A 77 0.10 14.16 -8.97
N GLY A 78 -0.27 12.91 -8.67
CA GLY A 78 -1.57 12.35 -9.09
C GLY A 78 -2.76 13.20 -8.60
N PRO A 79 -2.96 13.35 -7.28
CA PRO A 79 -3.98 14.24 -6.71
C PRO A 79 -3.89 15.69 -7.22
N ALA A 80 -2.69 16.22 -7.43
CA ALA A 80 -2.52 17.56 -7.99
C ALA A 80 -3.07 17.67 -9.43
N ILE A 81 -2.79 16.69 -10.29
CA ILE A 81 -3.35 16.61 -11.65
C ILE A 81 -4.87 16.44 -11.57
N ALA A 82 -5.38 15.61 -10.66
CA ALA A 82 -6.82 15.41 -10.48
C ALA A 82 -7.53 16.72 -10.09
N LEU A 83 -6.97 17.52 -9.18
CA LEU A 83 -7.49 18.83 -8.81
C LEU A 83 -7.48 19.81 -9.99
N LEU A 84 -6.37 19.86 -10.73
CA LEU A 84 -6.26 20.71 -11.92
C LEU A 84 -7.27 20.31 -13.00
N SER A 85 -7.59 19.02 -13.12
CA SER A 85 -8.60 18.54 -14.06
C SER A 85 -10.02 19.04 -13.73
N GLY A 86 -10.28 19.42 -12.48
CA GLY A 86 -11.51 20.11 -12.09
C GLY A 86 -11.74 21.40 -12.87
N GLY A 87 -10.67 22.13 -13.23
CA GLY A 87 -10.75 23.31 -14.10
C GLY A 87 -11.26 22.99 -15.51
N VAL A 88 -10.91 21.83 -16.06
CA VAL A 88 -11.42 21.35 -17.35
C VAL A 88 -12.92 21.07 -17.25
N VAL A 89 -13.35 20.38 -16.19
CA VAL A 89 -14.78 20.11 -15.95
C VAL A 89 -15.56 21.41 -15.79
N LEU A 90 -15.03 22.38 -15.04
CA LEU A 90 -15.65 23.70 -14.90
C LEU A 90 -15.78 24.43 -16.25
N GLY A 91 -14.72 24.43 -17.07
CA GLY A 91 -14.74 25.02 -18.40
C GLY A 91 -15.76 24.36 -19.33
N LEU A 92 -15.88 23.03 -19.30
CA LEU A 92 -16.90 22.30 -20.05
C LEU A 92 -18.31 22.69 -19.63
N ASN A 93 -18.59 22.79 -18.32
CA ASN A 93 -19.89 23.25 -17.84
C ASN A 93 -20.20 24.68 -18.28
N ALA A 94 -19.22 25.58 -18.24
CA ALA A 94 -19.40 26.96 -18.67
C ALA A 94 -19.78 27.07 -20.16
N VAL A 95 -19.15 26.26 -21.02
CA VAL A 95 -19.41 26.28 -22.47
C VAL A 95 -20.71 25.56 -22.85
N THR A 96 -21.08 24.51 -22.11
CA THR A 96 -22.25 23.68 -22.42
C THR A 96 -23.54 24.16 -21.73
N GLY A 97 -23.46 25.14 -20.83
CA GLY A 97 -24.58 25.57 -20.00
C GLY A 97 -24.88 24.62 -18.82
N GLY A 98 -23.94 23.73 -18.50
CA GLY A 98 -24.05 22.72 -17.45
C GLY A 98 -24.34 21.33 -18.02
N LEU A 99 -23.49 20.36 -17.66
CA LEU A 99 -23.69 18.95 -18.01
C LEU A 99 -24.58 18.25 -16.96
N PRO A 100 -25.33 17.19 -17.35
CA PRO A 100 -25.99 16.32 -16.39
C PRO A 100 -25.01 15.78 -15.35
N LEU A 101 -25.46 15.61 -14.10
CA LEU A 101 -24.61 15.17 -12.99
C LEU A 101 -23.82 13.89 -13.31
N ALA A 102 -24.48 12.89 -13.91
CA ALA A 102 -23.81 11.64 -14.29
C ALA A 102 -22.69 11.86 -15.31
N ALA A 103 -22.88 12.74 -16.29
CA ALA A 103 -21.86 13.07 -17.28
C ALA A 103 -20.66 13.80 -16.63
N ASN A 104 -20.95 14.78 -15.76
CA ASN A 104 -19.94 15.45 -14.94
C ASN A 104 -19.12 14.46 -14.12
N LEU A 105 -19.78 13.53 -13.44
CA LEU A 105 -19.12 12.51 -12.61
C LEU A 105 -18.24 11.58 -13.46
N VAL A 106 -18.72 11.11 -14.61
CA VAL A 106 -17.93 10.26 -15.51
C VAL A 106 -16.69 10.99 -16.02
N ILE A 107 -16.81 12.25 -16.43
CA ILE A 107 -15.67 13.04 -16.89
C ILE A 107 -14.67 13.24 -15.75
N THR A 108 -15.14 13.61 -14.55
CA THR A 108 -14.29 13.75 -13.36
C THR A 108 -13.59 12.44 -13.00
N LEU A 109 -14.25 11.29 -13.11
CA LEU A 109 -13.62 9.99 -12.88
C LEU A 109 -12.57 9.67 -13.95
N ILE A 110 -12.84 9.93 -15.23
CA ILE A 110 -11.87 9.69 -16.30
C ILE A 110 -10.62 10.58 -16.10
N LEU A 111 -10.80 11.88 -15.92
CA LEU A 111 -9.68 12.81 -15.79
C LEU A 111 -8.98 12.62 -14.43
N GLY A 112 -9.76 12.55 -13.38
CA GLY A 112 -9.29 12.48 -12.00
C GLY A 112 -8.70 11.13 -11.62
N GLN A 113 -9.02 10.02 -12.31
CA GLN A 113 -8.49 8.69 -11.99
C GLN A 113 -7.66 8.12 -13.13
N TYR A 114 -8.26 7.90 -14.31
CA TYR A 114 -7.51 7.30 -15.41
C TYR A 114 -6.38 8.18 -15.92
N VAL A 115 -6.57 9.49 -16.04
CA VAL A 115 -5.50 10.39 -16.49
C VAL A 115 -4.54 10.69 -15.34
N ALA A 116 -5.06 11.19 -14.22
CA ALA A 116 -4.23 11.70 -13.13
C ALA A 116 -3.44 10.62 -12.39
N PHE A 117 -3.99 9.42 -12.18
CA PHE A 117 -3.31 8.35 -11.45
C PHE A 117 -2.77 7.29 -12.40
N GLY A 118 -3.66 6.63 -13.16
CA GLY A 118 -3.26 5.58 -14.10
C GLY A 118 -2.33 6.08 -15.20
N GLY A 119 -2.70 7.19 -15.85
CA GLY A 119 -1.95 7.81 -16.92
C GLY A 119 -0.60 8.32 -16.45
N LEU A 120 -0.54 9.02 -15.31
CA LEU A 120 0.71 9.45 -14.70
C LEU A 120 1.67 8.27 -14.45
N ALA A 121 1.16 7.18 -13.88
CA ALA A 121 1.97 6.00 -13.61
C ALA A 121 2.50 5.36 -14.91
N ILE A 122 1.67 5.22 -15.94
CA ILE A 122 2.09 4.67 -17.23
C ILE A 122 3.09 5.60 -17.93
N VAL A 123 2.86 6.92 -17.91
CA VAL A 123 3.81 7.91 -18.45
C VAL A 123 5.15 7.83 -17.72
N TYR A 124 5.13 7.69 -16.39
CA TYR A 124 6.35 7.53 -15.62
C TYR A 124 7.11 6.25 -15.99
N LEU A 125 6.42 5.11 -16.11
CA LEU A 125 7.05 3.83 -16.44
C LEU A 125 7.55 3.78 -17.89
N THR A 126 6.85 4.41 -18.83
CA THR A 126 7.32 4.56 -20.21
C THR A 126 8.53 5.50 -20.29
N TRP A 127 8.53 6.60 -19.52
CA TRP A 127 9.69 7.50 -19.40
C TRP A 127 10.91 6.80 -18.78
N ARG A 128 10.69 5.82 -17.89
CA ARG A 128 11.72 4.89 -17.38
C ARG A 128 12.27 3.92 -18.43
N GLY A 129 11.71 3.91 -19.65
CA GLY A 129 12.13 3.06 -20.75
C GLY A 129 11.46 1.68 -20.79
N LEU A 130 10.40 1.45 -20.01
CA LEU A 130 9.66 0.18 -20.07
C LEU A 130 8.68 0.20 -21.25
N ASP A 131 8.75 -0.83 -22.07
CA ASP A 131 7.75 -1.10 -23.09
C ASP A 131 6.48 -1.73 -22.47
N ARG A 132 5.48 -2.05 -23.30
CA ARG A 132 4.21 -2.61 -22.81
C ARG A 132 4.41 -3.91 -22.01
N ALA A 133 5.29 -4.79 -22.47
CA ALA A 133 5.55 -6.05 -21.78
C ALA A 133 6.26 -5.83 -20.44
N GLY A 134 7.25 -4.93 -20.42
CA GLY A 134 7.96 -4.50 -19.23
C GLY A 134 7.03 -3.87 -18.20
N ILE A 135 6.08 -3.02 -18.61
CA ILE A 135 5.09 -2.41 -17.70
C ILE A 135 4.19 -3.49 -17.07
N ILE A 136 3.66 -4.41 -17.89
CA ILE A 136 2.82 -5.50 -17.39
C ILE A 136 3.57 -6.36 -16.38
N ALA A 137 4.85 -6.68 -16.66
CA ALA A 137 5.70 -7.45 -15.77
C ALA A 137 6.04 -6.68 -14.48
N TYR A 138 6.42 -5.40 -14.59
CA TYR A 138 6.75 -4.53 -13.44
C TYR A 138 5.57 -4.37 -12.48
N LEU A 139 4.37 -4.22 -13.03
CA LEU A 139 3.13 -4.12 -12.27
C LEU A 139 2.57 -5.50 -11.85
N GLY A 140 3.10 -6.61 -12.35
CA GLY A 140 2.55 -7.94 -12.06
C GLY A 140 1.10 -8.13 -12.54
N VAL A 141 0.68 -7.51 -13.65
CA VAL A 141 -0.73 -7.58 -14.09
C VAL A 141 -1.05 -8.99 -14.61
N ARG A 142 -1.76 -9.77 -13.79
CA ARG A 142 -2.22 -11.13 -14.15
C ARG A 142 -3.58 -11.45 -13.54
N ARG A 143 -4.26 -12.46 -14.12
CA ARG A 143 -5.54 -12.92 -13.56
C ARG A 143 -5.32 -13.53 -12.16
N PRO A 144 -6.10 -13.14 -11.14
CA PRO A 144 -6.03 -13.76 -9.83
C PRO A 144 -6.40 -15.25 -9.88
N SER A 145 -5.66 -16.06 -9.14
CA SER A 145 -6.02 -17.45 -8.84
C SER A 145 -7.17 -17.51 -7.83
N LEU A 146 -7.83 -18.67 -7.69
CA LEU A 146 -8.88 -18.85 -6.68
C LEU A 146 -8.40 -18.61 -5.25
N LYS A 147 -7.15 -18.95 -4.95
CA LYS A 147 -6.53 -18.68 -3.64
C LYS A 147 -6.41 -17.17 -3.39
N GLU A 148 -6.04 -16.40 -4.42
CA GLU A 148 -5.95 -14.95 -4.34
C GLU A 148 -7.33 -14.29 -4.27
N VAL A 149 -8.35 -14.87 -4.90
CA VAL A 149 -9.75 -14.43 -4.70
C VAL A 149 -10.18 -14.64 -3.25
N GLY A 150 -9.84 -15.79 -2.64
CA GLY A 150 -10.04 -16.02 -1.22
C GLY A 150 -9.27 -15.02 -0.34
N LEU A 151 -8.04 -14.68 -0.73
CA LEU A 151 -7.23 -13.67 -0.06
C LEU A 151 -7.88 -12.28 -0.13
N ILE A 152 -8.46 -11.88 -1.27
CA ILE A 152 -9.21 -10.60 -1.39
C ILE A 152 -10.32 -10.55 -0.33
N VAL A 153 -11.14 -11.59 -0.23
CA VAL A 153 -12.24 -11.62 0.75
C VAL A 153 -11.72 -11.65 2.19
N GLY A 154 -10.69 -12.46 2.48
CA GLY A 154 -10.08 -12.55 3.81
C GLY A 154 -9.42 -11.25 4.25
N SER A 155 -8.67 -10.60 3.37
CA SER A 155 -8.05 -9.29 3.62
C SER A 155 -9.09 -8.19 3.76
N TRP A 156 -10.20 -8.25 3.03
CA TRP A 156 -11.31 -7.32 3.22
C TRP A 156 -11.97 -7.50 4.60
N ALA A 157 -12.18 -8.74 5.04
CA ALA A 157 -12.69 -9.02 6.38
C ALA A 157 -11.74 -8.50 7.48
N LEU A 158 -10.42 -8.65 7.29
CA LEU A 158 -9.41 -8.06 8.17
C LEU A 158 -9.55 -6.53 8.24
N ILE A 159 -9.66 -5.86 7.09
CA ILE A 159 -9.89 -4.40 7.02
C ILE A 159 -11.14 -4.02 7.81
N LEU A 160 -12.26 -4.74 7.63
CA LEU A 160 -13.50 -4.47 8.34
C LEU A 160 -13.34 -4.57 9.85
N VAL A 161 -12.71 -5.65 10.33
CA VAL A 161 -12.46 -5.85 11.77
C VAL A 161 -11.55 -4.75 12.33
N THR A 162 -10.50 -4.39 11.60
CA THR A 162 -9.59 -3.31 12.00
C THR A 162 -10.30 -1.96 12.07
N ILE A 163 -11.09 -1.60 11.06
CA ILE A 163 -11.88 -0.36 11.06
C ILE A 163 -12.87 -0.36 12.22
N MET A 164 -13.58 -1.47 12.46
CA MET A 164 -14.52 -1.58 13.58
C MET A 164 -13.83 -1.34 14.93
N ALA A 165 -12.67 -1.97 15.16
CA ALA A 165 -11.89 -1.79 16.38
C ALA A 165 -11.45 -0.32 16.56
N VAL A 166 -10.99 0.32 15.49
CA VAL A 166 -10.59 1.74 15.51
C VAL A 166 -11.79 2.66 15.73
N SER A 167 -12.93 2.36 15.11
CA SER A 167 -14.17 3.11 15.32
C SER A 167 -14.65 3.06 16.78
N LEU A 168 -14.42 1.96 17.51
CA LEU A 168 -14.69 1.90 18.95
C LEU A 168 -13.75 2.85 19.72
N VAL A 169 -12.46 2.85 19.41
CA VAL A 169 -11.49 3.76 20.05
C VAL A 169 -11.85 5.22 19.80
N ILE A 170 -12.18 5.58 18.56
CA ILE A 170 -12.61 6.94 18.16
C ILE A 170 -13.84 7.39 18.95
N GLN A 171 -14.82 6.51 19.12
CA GLN A 171 -16.02 6.80 19.93
C GLN A 171 -15.66 7.10 21.39
N GLN A 172 -14.75 6.31 21.99
CA GLN A 172 -14.30 6.54 23.36
C GLN A 172 -13.50 7.84 23.53
N LEU A 173 -12.76 8.24 22.50
CA LEU A 173 -11.98 9.49 22.49
C LEU A 173 -12.85 10.72 22.19
N GLY A 174 -14.10 10.54 21.73
CA GLY A 174 -14.97 11.64 21.31
C GLY A 174 -14.43 12.43 20.12
N THR A 175 -13.56 11.82 19.31
CA THR A 175 -12.93 12.50 18.16
C THR A 175 -13.85 12.45 16.95
N GLU A 176 -13.94 13.56 16.23
CA GLU A 176 -14.69 13.64 14.98
C GLU A 176 -13.91 12.98 13.82
N THR A 177 -14.64 12.58 12.79
CA THR A 177 -14.11 12.13 11.50
C THR A 177 -14.52 13.11 10.40
N ALA A 178 -13.72 13.18 9.33
CA ALA A 178 -14.02 13.96 8.16
C ALA A 178 -14.86 13.15 7.18
N SER A 179 -15.69 13.84 6.40
CA SER A 179 -16.47 13.21 5.33
C SER A 179 -15.66 13.17 4.04
N ASN A 180 -15.98 12.20 3.18
CA ASN A 180 -15.42 12.13 1.83
C ASN A 180 -16.35 12.87 0.85
N GLN A 181 -15.80 13.73 -0.01
CA GLN A 181 -16.58 14.52 -0.98
C GLN A 181 -17.47 13.65 -1.89
N SER A 182 -16.99 12.46 -2.28
CA SER A 182 -17.78 11.52 -3.10
C SER A 182 -18.94 10.92 -2.33
N ALA A 183 -18.75 10.65 -1.04
CA ALA A 183 -19.82 10.18 -0.16
C ALA A 183 -20.87 11.27 0.09
N GLU A 184 -20.45 12.51 0.32
CA GLU A 184 -21.37 13.65 0.45
C GLU A 184 -22.20 13.87 -0.82
N LEU A 185 -21.56 13.83 -1.99
CA LEU A 185 -22.25 13.95 -3.27
C LEU A 185 -23.28 12.82 -3.47
N ALA A 186 -22.92 11.59 -3.08
CA ALA A 186 -23.79 10.44 -3.14
C ALA A 186 -24.98 10.52 -2.16
N MET A 187 -24.77 11.06 -0.95
CA MET A 187 -25.84 11.32 0.01
C MET A 187 -26.87 12.31 -0.54
N GLN A 188 -26.40 13.35 -1.23
CA GLN A 188 -27.26 14.35 -1.86
C GLN A 188 -27.93 13.82 -3.14
N ASN A 189 -27.33 12.83 -3.80
CA ASN A 189 -27.80 12.29 -5.08
C ASN A 189 -27.73 10.75 -5.11
N PRO A 190 -28.59 10.02 -4.37
CA PRO A 190 -28.45 8.56 -4.21
C PRO A 190 -28.49 7.76 -5.51
N ALA A 191 -29.09 8.31 -6.58
CA ALA A 191 -29.14 7.72 -7.90
C ALA A 191 -27.75 7.47 -8.54
N ILE A 192 -26.69 8.15 -8.09
CA ILE A 192 -25.33 7.95 -8.60
C ILE A 192 -24.60 6.79 -7.93
N ILE A 193 -25.11 6.26 -6.81
CA ILE A 193 -24.42 5.22 -6.03
C ILE A 193 -24.09 3.96 -6.85
N PRO A 194 -25.00 3.40 -7.68
CA PRO A 194 -24.66 2.25 -8.52
C PRO A 194 -23.50 2.54 -9.49
N LEU A 195 -23.40 3.77 -10.01
CA LEU A 195 -22.29 4.20 -10.84
C LEU A 195 -20.98 4.22 -10.04
N LEU A 196 -20.98 4.74 -8.81
CA LEU A 196 -19.81 4.79 -7.94
C LEU A 196 -19.35 3.39 -7.51
N ILE A 197 -20.27 2.45 -7.30
CA ILE A 197 -19.95 1.04 -7.05
C ILE A 197 -19.23 0.43 -8.26
N ALA A 198 -19.77 0.61 -9.47
CA ALA A 198 -19.12 0.11 -10.69
C ALA A 198 -17.75 0.79 -10.91
N ALA A 199 -17.68 2.11 -10.73
CA ALA A 199 -16.46 2.88 -10.85
C ALA A 199 -15.40 2.46 -9.82
N SER A 200 -15.79 2.00 -8.63
CA SER A 200 -14.86 1.53 -7.60
C SER A 200 -13.99 0.37 -8.11
N PHE A 201 -14.58 -0.58 -8.85
CA PHE A 201 -13.85 -1.71 -9.42
C PHE A 201 -13.15 -1.41 -10.74
N LEU A 202 -13.77 -0.58 -11.58
CA LEU A 202 -13.31 -0.39 -12.96
C LEU A 202 -12.33 0.76 -13.11
N VAL A 203 -12.46 1.78 -12.26
CA VAL A 203 -11.76 3.06 -12.42
C VAL A 203 -10.89 3.36 -11.21
N ILE A 204 -11.51 3.50 -10.02
CA ILE A 204 -10.85 4.02 -8.81
C ILE A 204 -9.80 3.03 -8.31
N GLY A 205 -10.21 1.81 -7.94
CA GLY A 205 -9.29 0.79 -7.43
C GLY A 205 -8.12 0.52 -8.38
N PRO A 206 -8.34 0.24 -9.67
CA PRO A 206 -7.25 0.04 -10.62
C PRO A 206 -6.33 1.24 -10.76
N SER A 207 -6.86 2.45 -10.95
CA SER A 207 -6.02 3.63 -11.23
C SER A 207 -5.16 4.00 -10.04
N GLU A 208 -5.75 3.99 -8.84
CA GLU A 208 -5.03 4.33 -7.62
C GLU A 208 -4.00 3.26 -7.27
N GLU A 209 -4.33 1.96 -7.35
CA GLU A 209 -3.35 0.91 -7.03
C GLU A 209 -2.21 0.87 -8.06
N ILE A 210 -2.46 1.14 -9.34
CA ILE A 210 -1.38 1.30 -10.35
C ILE A 210 -0.38 2.36 -9.89
N LEU A 211 -0.84 3.52 -9.42
CA LEU A 211 0.05 4.56 -8.94
C LEU A 211 0.71 4.18 -7.62
N TYR A 212 -0.06 3.79 -6.60
CA TYR A 212 0.46 3.68 -5.23
C TYR A 212 1.17 2.36 -4.94
N ARG A 213 0.72 1.24 -5.51
CA ARG A 213 1.37 -0.07 -5.32
C ARG A 213 2.34 -0.36 -6.44
N GLY A 214 1.86 -0.18 -7.67
CA GLY A 214 2.66 -0.38 -8.86
C GLY A 214 3.89 0.54 -8.87
N VAL A 215 3.67 1.85 -8.75
CA VAL A 215 4.75 2.83 -8.92
C VAL A 215 5.34 3.29 -7.58
N VAL A 216 4.58 3.87 -6.66
CA VAL A 216 5.12 4.46 -5.41
C VAL A 216 5.76 3.39 -4.53
N GLN A 217 5.03 2.32 -4.19
CA GLN A 217 5.58 1.20 -3.42
C GLN A 217 6.65 0.45 -4.21
N GLY A 218 6.43 0.14 -5.49
CA GLY A 218 7.43 -0.51 -6.35
C GLY A 218 8.76 0.24 -6.39
N ARG A 219 8.72 1.57 -6.53
CA ARG A 219 9.90 2.44 -6.51
C ARG A 219 10.66 2.41 -5.19
N LEU A 220 9.94 2.33 -4.08
CA LEU A 220 10.55 2.16 -2.76
C LEU A 220 11.17 0.77 -2.63
N ARG A 221 10.47 -0.29 -3.08
CA ARG A 221 10.93 -1.69 -3.04
C ARG A 221 12.18 -1.97 -3.86
N GLU A 222 12.46 -1.18 -4.89
CA GLU A 222 13.73 -1.27 -5.61
C GLU A 222 14.97 -0.97 -4.72
N THR A 223 14.79 -0.32 -3.56
CA THR A 223 15.89 0.10 -2.67
C THR A 223 15.69 -0.22 -1.20
N LEU A 224 14.44 -0.47 -0.77
CA LEU A 224 14.05 -0.74 0.61
C LEU A 224 13.47 -2.15 0.74
N SER A 225 13.57 -2.70 1.95
CA SER A 225 12.89 -3.95 2.30
C SER A 225 11.35 -3.79 2.29
N PRO A 226 10.57 -4.89 2.29
CA PRO A 226 9.12 -4.84 2.15
C PRO A 226 8.41 -3.91 3.14
N ALA A 227 8.68 -4.06 4.44
CA ALA A 227 7.98 -3.33 5.49
C ALA A 227 8.09 -1.79 5.36
N PRO A 228 9.28 -1.17 5.30
CA PRO A 228 9.38 0.29 5.13
C PRO A 228 8.80 0.79 3.81
N ALA A 229 8.92 0.03 2.72
CA ALA A 229 8.32 0.42 1.44
C ALA A 229 6.78 0.46 1.52
N ILE A 230 6.16 -0.56 2.14
CA ILE A 230 4.71 -0.61 2.37
C ILE A 230 4.27 0.53 3.28
N LEU A 231 4.96 0.76 4.41
CA LEU A 231 4.58 1.79 5.37
C LEU A 231 4.69 3.20 4.77
N ILE A 232 5.78 3.51 4.07
CA ILE A 232 5.96 4.82 3.43
C ILE A 232 4.93 5.03 2.32
N ALA A 233 4.73 4.06 1.43
CA ALA A 233 3.71 4.15 0.38
C ALA A 233 2.30 4.33 0.96
N SER A 234 2.01 3.63 2.06
CA SER A 234 0.71 3.71 2.73
C SER A 234 0.49 5.06 3.40
N ALA A 235 1.54 5.64 3.99
CA ALA A 235 1.49 6.97 4.57
C ALA A 235 1.26 8.05 3.51
N ILE A 236 1.96 7.94 2.36
CA ILE A 236 1.75 8.83 1.22
C ILE A 236 0.31 8.73 0.71
N PHE A 237 -0.17 7.51 0.45
CA PHE A 237 -1.56 7.26 0.03
C PHE A 237 -2.57 7.88 0.99
N ALA A 238 -2.44 7.60 2.30
CA ALA A 238 -3.38 8.12 3.29
C ALA A 238 -3.31 9.64 3.40
N ALA A 239 -2.12 10.24 3.39
CA ALA A 239 -1.96 11.69 3.55
C ALA A 239 -2.60 12.48 2.40
N VAL A 240 -2.48 12.01 1.16
CA VAL A 240 -3.03 12.75 0.01
C VAL A 240 -4.56 12.78 -0.02
N HIS A 241 -5.23 11.89 0.71
CA HIS A 241 -6.69 11.89 0.83
C HIS A 241 -7.21 13.17 1.50
N VAL A 242 -6.36 13.94 2.19
CA VAL A 242 -6.73 15.26 2.72
C VAL A 242 -7.44 16.15 1.69
N MET A 243 -7.09 16.02 0.40
CA MET A 243 -7.68 16.79 -0.70
C MET A 243 -9.11 16.37 -1.05
N ALA A 244 -9.47 15.12 -0.75
CA ALA A 244 -10.80 14.53 -0.97
C ALA A 244 -11.70 14.59 0.28
N LEU A 245 -11.17 15.08 1.41
CA LEU A 245 -11.87 15.14 2.69
C LEU A 245 -12.43 16.53 3.00
N THR A 246 -13.62 16.59 3.57
CA THR A 246 -14.32 17.79 4.04
C THR A 246 -14.44 17.79 5.56
N GLY A 247 -14.45 18.98 6.16
CA GLY A 247 -14.49 19.16 7.61
C GLY A 247 -13.21 19.76 8.19
N GLY A 248 -13.16 19.83 9.52
CA GLY A 248 -12.07 20.43 10.28
C GLY A 248 -10.76 19.64 10.19
N ILE A 249 -9.64 20.30 10.51
CA ILE A 249 -8.31 19.67 10.42
C ILE A 249 -8.17 18.45 11.33
N SER A 250 -8.76 18.48 12.52
CA SER A 250 -8.78 17.35 13.45
C SER A 250 -9.45 16.12 12.83
N GLY A 251 -10.68 16.26 12.32
CA GLY A 251 -11.40 15.17 11.67
C GLY A 251 -10.69 14.62 10.44
N ARG A 252 -10.02 15.48 9.66
CA ARG A 252 -9.19 15.06 8.52
C ARG A 252 -8.01 14.21 8.98
N LEU A 253 -7.29 14.62 10.02
CA LEU A 253 -6.17 13.84 10.57
C LEU A 253 -6.64 12.49 11.13
N THR A 254 -7.75 12.45 11.87
CA THR A 254 -8.37 11.20 12.33
C THR A 254 -8.66 10.26 11.16
N THR A 255 -9.27 10.79 10.10
CA THR A 255 -9.65 9.99 8.92
C THR A 255 -8.43 9.49 8.15
N ILE A 256 -7.39 10.31 8.01
CA ILE A 256 -6.11 9.90 7.41
C ILE A 256 -5.48 8.76 8.21
N ALA A 257 -5.52 8.82 9.54
CA ALA A 257 -5.02 7.73 10.39
C ALA A 257 -5.81 6.43 10.20
N ILE A 258 -7.13 6.51 10.01
CA ILE A 258 -7.96 5.34 9.66
C ILE A 258 -7.56 4.80 8.28
N LEU A 259 -7.47 5.66 7.27
CA LEU A 259 -7.14 5.28 5.88
C LEU A 259 -5.76 4.64 5.73
N PHE A 260 -4.83 4.95 6.64
CA PHE A 260 -3.52 4.32 6.67
C PHE A 260 -3.60 2.80 6.87
N LEU A 261 -4.59 2.30 7.62
CA LEU A 261 -4.68 0.88 7.97
C LEU A 261 -5.10 0.00 6.77
N PRO A 262 -6.19 0.29 6.03
CA PRO A 262 -6.48 -0.43 4.79
C PRO A 262 -5.34 -0.34 3.78
N SER A 263 -4.67 0.81 3.71
CA SER A 263 -3.56 1.04 2.80
C SER A 263 -2.37 0.10 3.07
N ILE A 264 -2.07 -0.20 4.34
CA ILE A 264 -1.07 -1.23 4.68
C ILE A 264 -1.51 -2.59 4.16
N VAL A 265 -2.79 -2.95 4.33
CA VAL A 265 -3.30 -4.26 3.87
C VAL A 265 -3.20 -4.38 2.35
N PHE A 266 -3.56 -3.33 1.59
CA PHE A 266 -3.41 -3.32 0.13
C PHE A 266 -1.94 -3.52 -0.28
N GLY A 267 -1.01 -2.81 0.39
CA GLY A 267 0.42 -2.94 0.11
C GLY A 267 1.01 -4.30 0.48
N ALA A 268 0.57 -4.89 1.58
CA ALA A 268 0.98 -6.22 2.01
C ALA A 268 0.45 -7.32 1.08
N VAL A 269 -0.81 -7.22 0.64
CA VAL A 269 -1.40 -8.16 -0.33
C VAL A 269 -0.70 -8.04 -1.67
N TYR A 270 -0.37 -6.83 -2.12
CA TYR A 270 0.40 -6.64 -3.35
C TYR A 270 1.78 -7.29 -3.25
N GLU A 271 2.51 -7.05 -2.16
CA GLU A 271 3.83 -7.65 -1.94
C GLU A 271 3.76 -9.18 -1.88
N TYR A 272 2.74 -9.73 -1.22
CA TYR A 272 2.58 -11.18 -1.08
C TYR A 272 2.21 -11.87 -2.40
N THR A 273 1.38 -11.22 -3.23
CA THR A 273 0.86 -11.81 -4.47
C THR A 273 1.69 -11.47 -5.70
N GLU A 274 2.45 -10.38 -5.67
CA GLU A 274 3.10 -9.79 -6.85
C GLU A 274 2.11 -9.63 -8.01
N ASN A 275 0.84 -9.32 -7.69
CA ASN A 275 -0.22 -9.19 -8.65
C ASN A 275 -1.08 -7.97 -8.35
N LEU A 276 -0.97 -6.93 -9.17
CA LEU A 276 -1.67 -5.67 -8.97
C LEU A 276 -3.20 -5.78 -9.09
N VAL A 277 -3.70 -6.79 -9.80
CA VAL A 277 -5.16 -6.99 -9.91
C VAL A 277 -5.77 -7.35 -8.55
N VAL A 278 -5.01 -8.04 -7.68
CA VAL A 278 -5.49 -8.44 -6.35
C VAL A 278 -5.77 -7.24 -5.43
N PRO A 279 -4.82 -6.32 -5.14
CA PRO A 279 -5.10 -5.13 -4.35
C PRO A 279 -6.09 -4.19 -5.06
N ALA A 280 -6.11 -4.10 -6.40
CA ALA A 280 -7.08 -3.28 -7.12
C ALA A 280 -8.53 -3.74 -6.91
N LEU A 281 -8.76 -5.06 -6.94
CA LEU A 281 -10.08 -5.64 -6.65
C LEU A 281 -10.42 -5.53 -5.16
N LEU A 282 -9.46 -5.71 -4.26
CA LEU A 282 -9.64 -5.52 -2.82
C LEU A 282 -10.03 -4.08 -2.47
N HIS A 283 -9.34 -3.10 -3.04
CA HIS A 283 -9.65 -1.69 -2.90
C HIS A 283 -11.02 -1.37 -3.51
N GLY A 284 -11.29 -1.82 -4.74
CA GLY A 284 -12.59 -1.66 -5.37
C GLY A 284 -13.73 -2.26 -4.53
N LEU A 285 -13.52 -3.44 -3.95
CA LEU A 285 -14.46 -4.09 -3.03
C LEU A 285 -14.71 -3.25 -1.77
N HIS A 286 -13.64 -2.73 -1.16
CA HIS A 286 -13.77 -1.88 0.02
C HIS A 286 -14.65 -0.66 -0.26
N ASN A 287 -14.38 0.07 -1.34
CA ASN A 287 -15.14 1.26 -1.70
C ASN A 287 -16.58 0.92 -2.11
N ALA A 288 -16.77 -0.14 -2.89
CA ALA A 288 -18.10 -0.61 -3.29
C ALA A 288 -18.97 -0.99 -2.08
N VAL A 289 -18.40 -1.63 -1.06
CA VAL A 289 -19.16 -1.94 0.16
C VAL A 289 -19.53 -0.67 0.93
N ILE A 290 -18.62 0.31 1.06
CA ILE A 290 -18.94 1.59 1.70
C ILE A 290 -20.12 2.27 0.99
N PHE A 291 -20.09 2.35 -0.35
CA PHE A 291 -21.20 2.93 -1.12
C PHE A 291 -22.48 2.11 -1.02
N THR A 292 -22.38 0.77 -0.95
CA THR A 292 -23.55 -0.11 -0.78
C THR A 292 -24.19 0.09 0.59
N ILE A 293 -23.39 0.18 1.66
CA ILE A 293 -23.87 0.49 3.00
C ILE A 293 -24.55 1.86 3.00
N LEU A 294 -23.94 2.86 2.36
CA LEU A 294 -24.53 4.19 2.23
C LEU A 294 -25.89 4.15 1.53
N TYR A 295 -26.02 3.40 0.43
CA TYR A 295 -27.29 3.20 -0.26
C TYR A 295 -28.35 2.58 0.65
N ILE A 296 -27.99 1.51 1.38
CA ILE A 296 -28.91 0.83 2.31
C ILE A 296 -29.36 1.80 3.40
N THR A 297 -28.44 2.56 4.01
CA THR A 297 -28.76 3.53 5.07
C THR A 297 -29.74 4.59 4.59
N ILE A 298 -29.62 5.05 3.34
CA ILE A 298 -30.52 6.05 2.76
C ILE A 298 -31.86 5.42 2.36
N ALA A 299 -31.83 4.29 1.66
CA ALA A 299 -33.03 3.65 1.12
C ALA A 299 -33.95 3.07 2.21
N TYR A 300 -33.37 2.69 3.34
CA TYR A 300 -34.10 2.07 4.46
C TYR A 300 -34.05 2.91 5.74
N SER A 301 -33.82 4.23 5.65
CA SER A 301 -33.65 5.10 6.81
C SER A 301 -34.81 5.02 7.79
N ASP A 302 -36.04 5.00 7.27
CA ASP A 302 -37.26 5.03 8.06
C ASP A 302 -37.45 3.70 8.82
N GLN A 303 -37.20 2.57 8.15
CA GLN A 303 -37.28 1.25 8.77
C GLN A 303 -36.16 1.04 9.80
N ILE A 304 -34.97 1.58 9.56
CA ILE A 304 -33.87 1.53 10.53
C ILE A 304 -34.23 2.36 11.77
N GLN A 305 -34.81 3.55 11.60
CA GLN A 305 -35.27 4.38 12.72
C GLN A 305 -36.40 3.72 13.50
N GLU A 306 -37.36 3.11 12.81
CA GLU A 306 -38.47 2.38 13.43
C GLU A 306 -37.97 1.16 14.21
N ALA A 307 -37.04 0.37 13.64
CA ALA A 307 -36.43 -0.77 14.32
C ALA A 307 -35.60 -0.34 15.54
N ALA A 308 -34.86 0.76 15.45
CA ALA A 308 -34.09 1.32 16.56
C ALA A 308 -35.01 1.85 17.68
N GLY A 309 -36.09 2.55 17.32
CA GLY A 309 -37.10 3.04 18.26
C GLY A 309 -37.88 1.91 18.94
N GLY A 310 -38.23 0.86 18.19
CA GLY A 310 -38.87 -0.34 18.73
C GLY A 310 -37.96 -1.14 19.66
N SER A 311 -36.65 -1.18 19.39
CA SER A 311 -35.66 -1.84 20.26
C SER A 311 -35.44 -1.08 21.58
N ALA A 312 -35.46 0.25 21.55
CA ALA A 312 -35.38 1.08 22.75
C ALA A 312 -36.62 0.94 23.65
N ALA A 313 -37.80 0.66 23.07
CA ALA A 313 -39.04 0.40 23.81
C ALA A 313 -39.07 -0.99 24.49
N LEU A 314 -38.17 -1.91 24.13
CA LEU A 314 -38.11 -3.27 24.65
C LEU A 314 -37.07 -3.46 25.78
N LEU A 315 -36.30 -2.43 26.13
CA LEU A 315 -35.43 -2.47 27.31
C LEU A 315 -36.19 -1.91 28.51
N PRO A 316 -36.64 -2.74 29.47
CA PRO A 316 -37.20 -2.23 30.71
C PRO A 316 -36.09 -1.54 31.50
N PHE A 317 -36.36 -0.29 31.92
CA PHE A 317 -35.60 0.37 32.98
C PHE A 317 -35.67 -0.43 34.28
#